data_AF-A0A7Z6UZ86-F1
#
_entry.id   AF-A0A7Z6UZ86-F1
#
_cell.length_a   1.000
_cell.length_b   1.000
_cell.length_c   1.000
_cell.angle_alpha   90.00
_cell.angle_beta   90.00
_cell.angle_gamma   90.00
#
_symmetry.space_group_name_H-M   'P 1'
#
loop_
_entity.id
_entity.type
_entity.pdbx_description
1 polymer ?
#
loop_
_entity_poly.entity_id
_entity_poly.type
_entity_poly.pdbx_seq_one_letter_code
_entity_poly.pdbx_strand_id
1 'polypeptide(L)'
;ILTAVDAGTRTARFMIQDLLGNVYKPLGNLSSYKAGIFATLLCVAGWGYFLYQGTIDPKGGIYTLWPLFGVSNQMLAGMALLLVTVVLFKMGRFKGAIISALPAVLILAITFYSGILKVMPKSNDSVLNNVSHVAQMQIIKEKMATTTDEKALKTLQKSFFNHAIDAILCVFFMLVALLVLIVSVRICSNAYFKNQIYPPLAETPYIKAA
;
A
#
# COMPACT_ATOMS: atom_id res chain seq x y z
N ILE A 1 21.14 7.63 -5.22
CA ILE A 1 20.59 6.24 -5.26
C ILE A 1 21.12 5.42 -4.09
N LEU A 2 22.43 5.23 -3.93
CA LEU A 2 23.00 4.47 -2.80
C LEU A 2 22.55 4.98 -1.42
N THR A 3 22.53 6.30 -1.21
CA THR A 3 22.06 6.92 0.04
C THR A 3 20.58 6.62 0.35
N ALA A 4 19.73 6.57 -0.69
CA ALA A 4 18.31 6.25 -0.53
C ALA A 4 18.11 4.77 -0.19
N VAL A 5 18.92 3.88 -0.79
CA VAL A 5 18.91 2.44 -0.48
C VAL A 5 19.40 2.17 0.94
N ASP A 6 20.44 2.87 1.40
CA ASP A 6 20.93 2.77 2.78
C ASP A 6 19.86 3.20 3.80
N ALA A 7 19.31 4.42 3.62
CA ALA A 7 18.24 4.91 4.47
C ALA A 7 16.99 4.01 4.42
N GLY A 8 16.62 3.53 3.23
CA GLY A 8 15.50 2.62 3.01
C GLY A 8 15.68 1.29 3.72
N THR A 9 16.88 0.70 3.68
CA THR A 9 17.20 -0.58 4.35
C THR A 9 17.10 -0.44 5.87
N ARG A 10 17.53 0.70 6.43
CA ARG A 10 17.40 0.99 7.86
C ARG A 10 15.94 1.05 8.29
N THR A 11 15.12 1.80 7.56
CA THR A 11 13.68 1.91 7.85
C THR A 11 12.97 0.58 7.64
N ALA A 12 13.29 -0.14 6.57
CA ALA A 12 12.69 -1.43 6.24
C ALA A 12 13.00 -2.50 7.30
N ARG A 13 14.22 -2.51 7.86
CA ARG A 13 14.53 -3.35 9.02
C ARG A 13 13.54 -3.10 10.16
N PHE A 14 13.27 -1.85 10.52
CA PHE A 14 12.33 -1.53 11.59
C PHE A 14 10.90 -1.94 11.25
N MET A 15 10.46 -1.75 10.01
CA MET A 15 9.14 -2.20 9.54
C MET A 15 9.01 -3.74 9.57
N ILE A 16 10.06 -4.47 9.18
CA ILE A 16 10.09 -5.94 9.25
C ILE A 16 10.05 -6.41 10.69
N GLN A 17 10.81 -5.78 11.59
CA GLN A 17 10.79 -6.13 13.01
C GLN A 17 9.42 -5.83 13.64
N ASP A 18 8.77 -4.73 13.29
CA ASP A 18 7.42 -4.40 13.76
C ASP A 18 6.38 -5.44 13.29
N LEU A 19 6.43 -5.80 12.01
CA LEU A 19 5.53 -6.80 11.42
C LEU A 19 5.76 -8.20 12.00
N LEU A 20 7.03 -8.62 12.11
CA LEU A 20 7.40 -9.91 12.72
C LEU A 20 7.16 -9.93 14.22
N GLY A 21 7.24 -8.78 14.90
CA GLY A 21 6.95 -8.63 16.32
C GLY A 21 5.49 -8.93 16.66
N ASN A 22 4.57 -8.64 15.74
CA ASN A 22 3.16 -8.98 15.87
C ASN A 22 2.88 -10.49 15.71
N VAL A 23 3.76 -11.22 15.01
CA VAL A 23 3.67 -12.69 14.85
C VAL A 23 4.43 -13.42 15.97
N TYR A 24 5.63 -12.94 16.33
CA TYR A 24 6.49 -13.51 17.35
C TYR A 24 7.24 -12.40 18.10
N LYS A 25 6.82 -12.16 19.35
CA LYS A 25 7.27 -11.04 20.21
C LYS A 25 8.79 -10.84 20.26
N PRO A 26 9.64 -11.89 20.36
CA PRO A 26 11.09 -11.71 20.39
C PRO A 26 11.71 -11.11 19.11
N LEU A 27 11.07 -11.26 17.94
CA LEU A 27 11.55 -10.67 16.68
C LEU A 27 11.27 -9.17 16.58
N GLY A 28 10.28 -8.67 17.33
CA GLY A 28 10.00 -7.25 17.49
C GLY A 28 10.95 -6.52 18.43
N ASN A 29 11.87 -7.23 19.10
CA ASN A 29 12.80 -6.59 20.02
C ASN A 29 13.89 -5.84 19.26
N LEU A 30 13.77 -4.51 19.23
CA LEU A 30 14.71 -3.59 18.59
C LEU A 30 16.13 -3.64 19.21
N SER A 31 16.25 -4.00 20.49
CA SER A 31 17.54 -4.13 21.19
C SER A 31 18.25 -5.47 20.93
N SER A 32 17.56 -6.46 20.34
CA SER A 32 18.14 -7.77 20.06
C SER A 32 18.98 -7.75 18.79
N TYR A 33 20.29 -7.97 18.92
CA TYR A 33 21.20 -8.10 17.77
C TYR A 33 20.79 -9.23 16.83
N LYS A 34 20.31 -10.37 17.35
CA LYS A 34 19.90 -11.53 16.53
C LYS A 34 18.67 -11.19 15.67
N ALA A 35 17.65 -10.57 16.27
CA ALA A 35 16.45 -10.16 15.55
C ALA A 35 16.76 -9.06 14.52
N GLY A 36 17.64 -8.13 14.89
CA GLY A 36 18.12 -7.07 14.02
C GLY A 36 18.88 -7.57 12.79
N ILE A 37 19.82 -8.50 12.97
CA ILE A 37 20.57 -9.11 11.86
C ILE A 37 19.64 -9.90 10.96
N PHE A 38 18.72 -10.69 11.51
CA PHE A 38 17.75 -11.44 10.74
C PHE A 38 16.86 -10.53 9.87
N ALA A 39 16.28 -9.48 10.46
CA ALA A 39 15.47 -8.51 9.72
C ALA A 39 16.28 -7.77 8.64
N THR A 40 17.56 -7.47 8.91
CA THR A 40 18.45 -6.84 7.94
C THR A 40 18.77 -7.77 6.77
N LEU A 41 19.09 -9.04 7.04
CA LEU A 41 19.35 -10.05 6.00
C LEU A 41 18.12 -10.25 5.10
N LEU A 42 16.93 -10.31 5.70
CA LEU A 42 15.67 -10.41 4.95
C LEU A 42 15.48 -9.19 4.04
N CYS A 43 15.73 -7.99 4.56
CA CYS A 43 15.64 -6.75 3.78
C CYS A 43 16.64 -6.75 2.61
N VAL A 44 17.91 -7.06 2.86
CA VAL A 44 18.97 -7.10 1.84
C VAL A 44 18.68 -8.17 0.79
N ALA A 45 18.18 -9.34 1.19
CA ALA A 45 17.76 -10.39 0.26
C ALA A 45 16.60 -9.93 -0.63
N GLY A 46 15.63 -9.19 -0.09
CA GLY A 46 14.53 -8.59 -0.84
C GLY A 46 15.03 -7.59 -1.89
N TRP A 47 15.95 -6.68 -1.51
CA TRP A 47 16.59 -5.77 -2.47
C TRP A 47 17.38 -6.51 -3.55
N GLY A 48 18.14 -7.54 -3.15
CA GLY A 48 18.89 -8.40 -4.06
C GLY A 48 17.99 -9.11 -5.07
N TYR A 49 16.83 -9.59 -4.64
CA TYR A 49 15.83 -10.20 -5.52
C TYR A 49 15.28 -9.22 -6.56
N PHE A 50 14.95 -7.98 -6.16
CA PHE A 50 14.53 -6.96 -7.12
C PHE A 50 15.62 -6.62 -8.13
N LEU A 51 16.88 -6.58 -7.70
CA LEU A 51 18.03 -6.35 -8.59
C LEU A 51 18.19 -7.52 -9.58
N TYR A 52 18.10 -8.76 -9.11
CA TYR A 52 18.13 -9.97 -9.93
C TYR A 52 16.99 -9.98 -10.97
N GLN A 53 15.76 -9.69 -10.55
CA GLN A 53 14.61 -9.58 -11.46
C GLN A 53 14.79 -8.47 -12.51
N GLY A 54 15.35 -7.32 -12.11
CA GLY A 54 15.68 -6.23 -13.03
C GLY A 54 16.72 -6.61 -14.09
N THR A 55 17.62 -7.56 -13.80
CA THR A 55 18.63 -8.02 -14.76
C THR A 55 18.14 -9.11 -15.72
N ILE A 56 17.23 -9.98 -15.29
CA ILE A 56 16.78 -11.15 -16.08
C ILE A 56 15.52 -10.85 -16.89
N ASP A 57 14.69 -9.92 -16.42
CA ASP A 57 13.48 -9.52 -17.13
C ASP A 57 13.49 -8.01 -17.43
N PRO A 58 13.88 -7.61 -18.66
CA PRO A 58 13.92 -6.20 -19.07
C PRO A 58 12.58 -5.47 -18.93
N LYS A 59 11.47 -6.21 -18.86
CA LYS A 59 10.10 -5.66 -18.77
C LYS A 59 9.37 -6.01 -17.47
N GLY A 60 9.86 -7.00 -16.70
CA GLY A 60 9.09 -7.63 -15.63
C GLY A 60 9.31 -7.10 -14.21
N GLY A 61 10.44 -6.45 -13.93
CA GLY A 61 10.77 -5.98 -12.57
C GLY A 61 10.34 -4.54 -12.28
N ILE A 62 11.04 -3.56 -12.87
CA ILE A 62 10.84 -2.14 -12.53
C ILE A 62 9.56 -1.57 -13.17
N TYR A 63 9.25 -1.98 -14.40
CA TYR A 63 8.13 -1.44 -15.17
C TYR A 63 6.75 -1.88 -14.66
N THR A 64 6.68 -3.04 -14.00
CA THR A 64 5.46 -3.57 -13.37
C THR A 64 5.22 -2.96 -11.98
N LEU A 65 6.29 -2.66 -11.24
CA LEU A 65 6.21 -2.01 -9.92
C LEU A 65 5.86 -0.53 -10.00
N TRP A 66 6.21 0.15 -11.10
CA TRP A 66 6.00 1.59 -11.24
C TRP A 66 4.52 2.03 -11.13
N PRO A 67 3.57 1.37 -11.81
CA PRO A 67 2.14 1.62 -11.58
C PRO A 67 1.68 1.34 -10.15
N LEU A 68 2.32 0.39 -9.46
CA LEU A 68 1.97 0.01 -8.09
C LEU A 68 2.38 1.07 -7.06
N PHE A 69 3.50 1.77 -7.29
CA PHE A 69 3.92 2.90 -6.44
C PHE A 69 2.92 4.05 -6.44
N GLY A 70 2.35 4.38 -7.61
CA GLY A 70 1.38 5.47 -7.73
C GLY A 70 0.13 5.22 -6.86
N VAL A 71 -0.46 4.03 -6.98
CA VAL A 71 -1.66 3.65 -6.19
C VAL A 71 -1.31 3.54 -4.71
N SER A 72 -0.23 2.86 -4.36
CA SER A 72 0.18 2.67 -2.95
C SER A 72 0.42 4.00 -2.24
N ASN A 73 1.02 4.98 -2.93
CA ASN A 73 1.27 6.31 -2.36
C ASN A 73 -0.02 7.10 -2.12
N GLN A 74 -0.98 7.03 -3.03
CA GLN A 74 -2.30 7.66 -2.84
C GLN A 74 -3.03 7.07 -1.65
N MET A 75 -2.94 5.75 -1.47
CA MET A 75 -3.55 5.04 -0.34
C MET A 75 -2.88 5.38 0.98
N LEU A 76 -1.55 5.45 1.01
CA LEU A 76 -0.79 5.87 2.19
C LEU A 76 -1.12 7.32 2.58
N ALA A 77 -1.21 8.22 1.59
CA ALA A 77 -1.61 9.61 1.83
C ALA A 77 -3.03 9.69 2.41
N GLY A 78 -3.97 8.91 1.89
CA GLY A 78 -5.32 8.80 2.44
C GLY A 78 -5.32 8.32 3.90
N MET A 79 -4.57 7.27 4.22
CA MET A 79 -4.44 6.76 5.59
C MET A 79 -3.78 7.77 6.55
N ALA A 80 -2.75 8.49 6.09
CA ALA A 80 -2.10 9.53 6.89
C ALA A 80 -3.06 10.67 7.22
N LEU A 81 -3.85 11.15 6.24
CA LEU A 81 -4.84 12.20 6.46
C LEU A 81 -5.99 11.74 7.37
N LEU A 82 -6.42 10.48 7.24
CA LEU A 82 -7.38 9.88 8.18
C LEU A 82 -6.83 9.84 9.60
N LEU A 83 -5.56 9.42 9.79
CA LEU A 83 -4.91 9.38 11.09
C LEU A 83 -4.86 10.78 11.73
N VAL A 84 -4.43 11.80 10.98
CA VAL A 84 -4.40 13.19 11.46
C VAL A 84 -5.81 13.64 11.87
N THR A 85 -6.81 13.32 11.05
CA THR A 85 -8.22 13.64 11.35
C THR A 85 -8.68 12.98 12.64
N VAL A 86 -8.41 11.69 12.82
CA VAL A 86 -8.75 10.93 14.04
C VAL A 86 -8.09 11.53 15.27
N VAL A 87 -6.81 11.89 15.19
CA VAL A 87 -6.09 12.53 16.30
C VAL A 87 -6.73 13.87 16.67
N LEU A 88 -7.03 14.73 15.69
CA LEU A 88 -7.67 16.03 15.95
C LEU A 88 -9.07 15.89 16.55
N PHE A 89 -9.85 14.89 16.14
CA PHE A 89 -11.14 14.56 16.77
C PHE A 89 -10.98 14.10 18.22
N LYS A 90 -9.98 13.26 18.50
CA LYS A 90 -9.68 12.81 19.87
C LYS A 90 -9.22 13.95 20.78
N MET A 91 -8.56 14.97 20.24
CA MET A 91 -8.17 16.18 20.98
C MET A 91 -9.30 17.21 21.14
N GLY A 92 -10.51 16.93 20.63
CA GLY A 92 -11.63 17.89 20.64
C GLY A 92 -11.47 19.09 19.69
N ARG A 93 -10.47 19.08 18.81
CA ARG A 93 -10.16 20.19 17.88
C ARG A 93 -10.92 20.05 16.56
N PHE A 94 -12.24 19.91 16.63
CA PHE A 94 -13.09 19.56 15.49
C PHE A 94 -13.00 20.56 14.31
N LYS A 95 -12.90 21.86 14.59
CA LYS A 95 -12.74 22.89 13.54
C LYS A 95 -11.43 22.72 12.76
N GLY A 96 -10.35 22.31 13.44
CA GLY A 96 -9.07 22.03 12.80
C GLY A 96 -9.07 20.73 12.00
N ALA A 97 -9.87 19.74 12.42
CA ALA A 97 -9.96 18.45 11.76
C ALA A 97 -10.55 18.52 10.34
N ILE A 98 -11.34 19.56 10.03
CA ILE A 98 -11.87 19.77 8.67
C ILE A 98 -10.74 19.95 7.65
N ILE A 99 -9.64 20.58 8.04
CA ILE A 99 -8.49 20.88 7.17
C ILE A 99 -7.85 19.57 6.67
N SER A 100 -7.81 18.53 7.49
CA SER A 100 -7.30 17.21 7.10
C SER A 100 -8.40 16.31 6.52
N ALA A 101 -9.65 16.43 6.99
CA ALA A 101 -10.75 15.59 6.55
C ALA A 101 -11.15 15.86 5.10
N LEU A 102 -11.20 17.12 4.67
CA LEU A 102 -11.58 17.49 3.30
C LEU A 102 -10.64 16.86 2.24
N PRO A 103 -9.31 17.04 2.31
CA PRO A 103 -8.40 16.39 1.38
C PRO A 103 -8.40 14.86 1.54
N ALA A 104 -8.67 14.32 2.75
CA ALA A 104 -8.81 12.87 2.95
C ALA A 104 -9.98 12.32 2.12
N VAL A 105 -11.14 12.97 2.18
CA VAL A 105 -12.33 12.55 1.42
C VAL A 105 -12.05 12.62 -0.08
N LEU A 106 -11.44 13.70 -0.56
CA LEU A 106 -11.12 13.87 -1.97
C LEU A 106 -10.18 12.76 -2.47
N ILE A 107 -9.05 12.53 -1.78
CA ILE A 107 -8.06 11.57 -2.24
C ILE A 107 -8.59 10.15 -2.15
N LEU A 108 -9.34 9.81 -1.10
CA LEU A 108 -9.96 8.50 -0.97
C LEU A 108 -11.02 8.28 -2.04
N ALA A 109 -11.86 9.27 -2.35
CA ALA A 109 -12.86 9.16 -3.40
C ALA A 109 -12.21 8.86 -4.77
N ILE A 110 -11.18 9.60 -5.13
CA ILE A 110 -10.42 9.38 -6.38
C ILE A 110 -9.75 7.99 -6.36
N THR A 111 -9.17 7.61 -5.23
CA THR A 111 -8.45 6.34 -5.10
C THR A 111 -9.38 5.13 -5.19
N PHE A 112 -10.53 5.16 -4.50
CA PHE A 112 -11.54 4.11 -4.61
C PHE A 112 -12.16 4.05 -6.00
N TYR A 113 -12.47 5.20 -6.61
CA TYR A 113 -12.98 5.25 -7.97
C TYR A 113 -11.99 4.64 -8.97
N SER A 114 -10.72 5.04 -8.91
CA SER A 114 -9.66 4.47 -9.75
C SER A 114 -9.44 2.98 -9.48
N GLY A 115 -9.47 2.58 -8.21
CA GLY A 115 -9.37 1.18 -7.79
C GLY A 115 -10.47 0.33 -8.39
N ILE A 116 -11.73 0.78 -8.34
CA ILE A 116 -12.87 0.07 -8.95
C ILE A 116 -12.66 -0.09 -10.47
N LEU A 117 -12.29 0.98 -11.19
CA LEU A 117 -12.02 0.92 -12.63
C LEU A 117 -10.92 -0.08 -12.98
N LYS A 118 -9.91 -0.24 -12.12
CA LYS A 118 -8.79 -1.20 -12.33
C LYS A 118 -9.19 -2.67 -12.25
N VAL A 119 -10.34 -3.00 -11.64
CA VAL A 119 -10.81 -4.40 -11.47
C VAL A 119 -12.04 -4.72 -12.33
N MET A 120 -12.52 -3.77 -13.13
CA MET A 120 -13.72 -4.00 -13.97
C MET A 120 -13.45 -5.00 -15.11
N PRO A 121 -14.43 -5.82 -15.51
CA PRO A 121 -14.30 -6.69 -16.67
C PRO A 121 -14.23 -5.88 -17.99
N LYS A 122 -13.80 -6.55 -19.07
CA LYS A 122 -13.76 -5.99 -20.43
C LYS A 122 -15.13 -5.44 -20.84
N SER A 123 -15.14 -4.21 -21.37
CA SER A 123 -16.33 -3.50 -21.83
C SER A 123 -16.11 -2.91 -23.23
N ASN A 124 -17.08 -2.18 -23.78
CA ASN A 124 -16.95 -1.47 -25.06
C ASN A 124 -16.07 -0.21 -24.97
N ASP A 125 -15.73 0.25 -23.75
CA ASP A 125 -14.84 1.38 -23.55
C ASP A 125 -13.37 0.96 -23.66
N SER A 126 -12.69 1.50 -24.67
CA SER A 126 -11.27 1.25 -24.92
C SER A 126 -10.36 1.79 -23.82
N VAL A 127 -10.75 2.89 -23.15
CA VAL A 127 -9.96 3.48 -22.07
C VAL A 127 -10.02 2.60 -20.83
N LEU A 128 -11.22 2.13 -20.47
CA LEU A 128 -11.40 1.19 -19.36
C LEU A 128 -10.60 -0.09 -19.57
N ASN A 129 -10.65 -0.66 -20.79
CA ASN A 129 -9.94 -1.88 -21.11
C ASN A 129 -8.42 -1.74 -20.98
N ASN A 130 -7.87 -0.56 -21.25
CA ASN A 130 -6.44 -0.27 -21.12
C ASN A 130 -5.99 -0.09 -19.66
N VAL A 131 -6.88 0.39 -18.80
CA VAL A 131 -6.56 0.68 -17.39
C VAL A 131 -6.88 -0.51 -16.47
N SER A 132 -7.88 -1.33 -16.82
CA SER A 132 -8.29 -2.48 -16.02
C SER A 132 -7.35 -3.67 -16.17
N HIS A 133 -6.81 -4.13 -15.06
CA HIS A 133 -6.01 -5.35 -15.00
C HIS A 133 -6.84 -6.59 -15.35
N VAL A 134 -8.12 -6.63 -14.96
CA VAL A 134 -9.01 -7.75 -15.26
C VAL A 134 -9.37 -7.78 -16.75
N ALA A 135 -9.61 -6.62 -17.37
CA ALA A 135 -9.84 -6.55 -18.81
C ALA A 135 -8.59 -6.96 -19.60
N GLN A 136 -7.40 -6.50 -19.19
CA GLN A 136 -6.13 -6.90 -19.80
C GLN A 136 -5.90 -8.40 -19.71
N MET A 137 -6.21 -9.04 -18.56
CA MET A 137 -6.12 -10.49 -18.44
C MET A 137 -7.02 -11.22 -19.43
N GLN A 138 -8.26 -10.74 -19.65
CA GLN A 138 -9.18 -11.33 -20.62
C GLN A 138 -8.65 -11.19 -22.05
N ILE A 139 -8.13 -10.02 -22.42
CA ILE A 139 -7.52 -9.75 -23.73
C ILE A 139 -6.26 -10.62 -23.94
N ILE A 140 -5.41 -10.75 -22.93
CA ILE A 140 -4.19 -11.57 -22.99
C ILE A 140 -4.58 -13.05 -23.11
N LYS A 141 -5.62 -13.51 -22.44
CA LYS A 141 -6.14 -14.87 -22.58
C LYS A 141 -6.59 -15.17 -24.02
N GLU A 142 -7.30 -14.24 -24.66
CA GLU A 142 -7.68 -14.35 -26.07
C GLU A 142 -6.44 -14.39 -27.00
N LYS A 143 -5.44 -13.54 -26.75
CA LYS A 143 -4.18 -13.50 -27.52
C LYS A 143 -3.33 -14.76 -27.33
N MET A 144 -3.30 -15.34 -26.13
CA MET A 144 -2.59 -16.60 -25.87
C MET A 144 -3.20 -17.77 -26.64
N ALA A 145 -4.51 -17.79 -26.87
CA ALA A 145 -5.18 -18.85 -27.63
C ALA A 145 -4.86 -18.82 -29.13
N THR A 146 -4.44 -17.67 -29.66
CA THR A 146 -4.18 -17.45 -31.10
C THR A 146 -2.70 -17.36 -31.46
N THR A 147 -1.81 -17.30 -30.46
CA THR A 147 -0.37 -17.13 -30.67
C THR A 147 0.34 -18.49 -30.76
N THR A 148 1.06 -18.73 -31.85
CA THR A 148 1.80 -19.99 -32.08
C THR A 148 3.29 -19.89 -31.70
N ASP A 149 3.86 -18.68 -31.58
CA ASP A 149 5.26 -18.47 -31.21
C ASP A 149 5.51 -18.68 -29.71
N GLU A 150 6.43 -19.58 -29.37
CA GLU A 150 6.78 -19.96 -28.00
C GLU A 150 7.36 -18.80 -27.18
N LYS A 151 8.15 -17.90 -27.81
CA LYS A 151 8.71 -16.72 -27.12
C LYS A 151 7.64 -15.70 -26.78
N ALA A 152 6.71 -15.47 -27.71
CA ALA A 152 5.57 -14.60 -27.50
C ALA A 152 4.63 -15.16 -26.41
N LEU A 153 4.38 -16.48 -26.40
CA LEU A 153 3.57 -17.14 -25.38
C LEU A 153 4.16 -16.98 -23.97
N LYS A 154 5.47 -17.20 -23.78
CA LYS A 154 6.12 -16.99 -22.48
C LYS A 154 6.00 -15.54 -21.99
N THR A 155 6.07 -14.58 -22.90
CA THR A 155 5.90 -13.14 -22.57
C THR A 155 4.46 -12.82 -22.15
N LEU A 156 3.48 -13.36 -22.89
CA LEU A 156 2.06 -13.18 -22.57
C LEU A 156 1.68 -13.84 -21.24
N GLN A 157 2.20 -15.04 -20.94
CA GLN A 157 1.99 -15.72 -19.67
C GLN A 157 2.53 -14.90 -18.48
N LYS A 158 3.75 -14.35 -18.61
CA LYS A 158 4.30 -13.44 -17.60
C LYS A 158 3.42 -12.20 -17.41
N SER A 159 2.99 -11.57 -18.51
CA SER A 159 2.10 -10.40 -18.45
C SER A 159 0.75 -10.71 -17.81
N PHE A 160 0.19 -11.90 -18.09
CA PHE A 160 -1.04 -12.38 -17.48
C PHE A 160 -0.88 -12.53 -15.96
N PHE A 161 0.20 -13.17 -15.52
CA PHE A 161 0.49 -13.36 -14.10
C PHE A 161 0.71 -12.03 -13.37
N ASN A 162 1.41 -11.08 -13.98
CA ASN A 162 1.61 -9.75 -13.42
C ASN A 162 0.27 -9.02 -13.22
N HIS A 163 -0.60 -9.01 -14.23
CA HIS A 163 -1.92 -8.38 -14.08
C HIS A 163 -2.83 -9.11 -13.08
N ALA A 164 -2.69 -10.43 -12.93
CA ALA A 164 -3.39 -11.17 -11.88
C ALA A 164 -2.94 -10.73 -10.48
N ILE A 165 -1.62 -10.63 -10.27
CA ILE A 165 -1.05 -10.10 -9.02
C ILE A 165 -1.54 -8.67 -8.77
N ASP A 166 -1.47 -7.79 -9.76
CA ASP A 166 -1.88 -6.39 -9.62
C ASP A 166 -3.37 -6.26 -9.27
N ALA A 167 -4.24 -7.06 -9.90
CA ALA A 167 -5.67 -7.07 -9.61
C ALA A 167 -5.94 -7.54 -8.16
N ILE A 168 -5.29 -8.62 -7.73
CA ILE A 168 -5.42 -9.14 -6.36
C ILE A 168 -4.92 -8.12 -5.34
N LEU A 169 -3.74 -7.54 -5.56
CA LEU A 169 -3.16 -6.52 -4.69
C LEU A 169 -4.04 -5.26 -4.64
N CYS A 170 -4.60 -4.83 -5.77
CA CYS A 170 -5.51 -3.69 -5.82
C CYS A 170 -6.75 -3.93 -4.96
N VAL A 171 -7.40 -5.09 -5.08
CA VAL A 171 -8.56 -5.44 -4.25
C VAL A 171 -8.17 -5.52 -2.77
N PHE A 172 -7.06 -6.19 -2.46
CA PHE A 172 -6.56 -6.29 -1.09
C PHE A 172 -6.34 -4.91 -0.46
N PHE A 173 -5.63 -4.02 -1.15
CA PHE A 173 -5.40 -2.68 -0.62
C PHE A 173 -6.69 -1.88 -0.48
N MET A 174 -7.61 -1.97 -1.44
CA MET A 174 -8.92 -1.31 -1.32
C MET A 174 -9.68 -1.76 -0.08
N LEU A 175 -9.67 -3.06 0.23
CA LEU A 175 -10.31 -3.60 1.44
C LEU A 175 -9.64 -3.07 2.72
N VAL A 176 -8.30 -3.02 2.75
CA VAL A 176 -7.56 -2.47 3.89
C VAL A 176 -7.87 -0.98 4.08
N ALA A 177 -7.84 -0.18 3.02
CA ALA A 177 -8.17 1.24 3.10
C ALA A 177 -9.62 1.47 3.53
N LEU A 178 -10.56 0.65 3.05
CA LEU A 178 -11.95 0.70 3.48
C LEU A 178 -12.10 0.39 4.97
N LEU A 179 -11.41 -0.64 5.46
CA LEU A 179 -11.39 -0.99 6.88
C LEU A 179 -10.83 0.17 7.73
N VAL A 180 -9.71 0.76 7.32
CA VAL A 180 -9.11 1.92 8.00
C VAL A 180 -10.06 3.11 8.02
N LEU A 181 -10.75 3.38 6.91
CA LEU A 181 -11.77 4.43 6.84
C LEU A 181 -12.91 4.16 7.82
N ILE A 182 -13.46 2.95 7.85
CA ILE A 182 -14.56 2.57 8.76
C ILE A 182 -14.13 2.74 10.22
N VAL A 183 -12.94 2.26 10.58
CA VAL A 183 -12.39 2.40 11.93
C VAL A 183 -12.17 3.87 12.29
N SER A 184 -11.62 4.66 11.36
CA SER A 184 -11.38 6.09 11.56
C SER A 184 -12.69 6.84 11.81
N VAL A 185 -13.71 6.61 10.98
CA VAL A 185 -15.04 7.20 11.15
C VAL A 185 -15.65 6.78 12.49
N ARG A 186 -15.58 5.50 12.86
CA ARG A 186 -16.08 5.01 14.15
C ARG A 186 -15.42 5.72 15.33
N ILE A 187 -14.10 5.91 15.30
CA ILE A 187 -13.37 6.62 16.36
C ILE A 187 -13.78 8.08 16.39
N CYS A 188 -13.84 8.77 15.25
CA CYS A 188 -14.29 10.16 15.17
C CYS A 188 -15.72 10.34 15.69
N SER A 189 -16.65 9.46 15.32
CA SER A 189 -18.04 9.49 15.81
C SER A 189 -18.13 9.24 17.31
N ASN A 190 -17.37 8.29 17.85
CA ASN A 190 -17.33 8.04 19.30
C ASN A 190 -16.74 9.22 20.07
N ALA A 191 -15.68 9.83 19.55
CA ALA A 191 -15.06 11.01 20.15
C ALA A 191 -16.02 12.21 20.15
N TYR A 192 -16.75 12.44 19.05
CA TYR A 192 -17.65 13.59 18.90
C TYR A 192 -18.98 13.44 19.64
N PHE A 193 -19.66 12.29 19.49
CA PHE A 193 -21.02 12.11 20.02
C PHE A 193 -21.06 11.50 21.42
N LYS A 194 -20.06 10.69 21.80
CA LYS A 194 -20.07 9.94 23.07
C LYS A 194 -19.01 10.43 24.06
N ASN A 195 -18.17 11.39 23.68
CA ASN A 195 -16.98 11.81 24.44
C ASN A 195 -16.09 10.62 24.88
N GLN A 196 -16.13 9.51 24.13
CA GLN A 196 -15.34 8.32 24.42
C GLN A 196 -14.05 8.34 23.61
N ILE A 197 -12.92 8.53 24.31
CA ILE A 197 -11.58 8.55 23.70
C ILE A 197 -10.98 7.14 23.82
N TYR A 198 -11.26 6.30 22.82
CA TYR A 198 -10.69 4.96 22.73
C TYR A 198 -10.24 4.65 21.29
N PRO A 199 -8.98 4.25 21.04
CA PRO A 199 -7.88 4.07 22.01
C PRO A 199 -7.46 5.38 22.70
N PRO A 200 -6.84 5.35 23.91
CA PRO A 200 -6.42 6.57 24.61
C PRO A 200 -5.38 7.38 23.82
N LEU A 201 -5.20 8.65 24.17
CA LEU A 201 -4.08 9.45 23.67
C LEU A 201 -2.80 9.04 24.43
N ALA A 202 -1.69 8.91 23.72
CA ALA A 202 -0.38 8.59 24.28
C ALA A 202 0.57 9.79 24.18
N GLU A 203 0.03 11.00 24.31
CA GLU A 203 0.84 12.23 24.28
C GLU A 203 1.61 12.37 25.60
N THR A 204 2.92 12.62 25.50
CA THR A 204 3.71 13.02 26.66
C THR A 204 3.27 14.43 27.11
N PRO A 205 3.23 14.72 28.43
CA PRO A 205 2.87 16.04 28.92
C PRO A 205 3.71 17.14 28.26
N TYR A 206 3.09 18.28 27.95
CA TYR A 206 3.81 19.42 27.38
C TYR A 206 4.85 19.92 28.40
N ILE A 207 6.14 19.85 28.01
CA ILE A 207 7.24 20.44 28.77
C ILE A 207 7.59 21.75 28.06
N LYS A 208 7.36 22.87 28.75
CA LYS A 208 7.78 24.18 28.25
C LYS A 208 9.31 24.21 28.29
N ALA A 209 9.96 24.42 27.14
CA ALA A 209 11.40 24.65 27.13
C ALA A 209 11.70 25.89 27.97
N ALA A 210 12.61 25.74 28.94
CA ALA A 210 13.05 26.79 29.84
C ALA A 210 13.88 27.86 29.13
#